data_AF-A0A1M7LUY7-F1
#
_entry.id   AF-A0A1M7LUY7-F1
#
_cell.length_a   1.000
_cell.length_b   1.000
_cell.length_c   1.000
_cell.angle_alpha   90.00
_cell.angle_beta   90.00
_cell.angle_gamma   90.00
#
_symmetry.space_group_name_H-M   'P 1'
#
loop_
_entity.id
_entity.type
_entity.pdbx_description
1 polymer ?
#
loop_
_entity_poly.entity_id
_entity_poly.type
_entity_poly.pdbx_seq_one_letter_code
_entity_poly.pdbx_strand_id
1 'polypeptide(L)'
;MYNFQVEDYHTYYVGENSILVHNDCPESGSNAQGNGVPVKEKTTASNGLDYQSNPKHSPGQPGNRPNAGVEPRNSLDLFDKSVSSKSKPNQRFTFDTETNTVHRFYNDGNGVWHWSGSTNQGANSLTGIQVPNDTKNILNLPKKGW
;
A
#
# COMPACT_ATOMS: atom_id res chain seq x y z
N MET A 1 -21.34 -5.77 -30.21
CA MET A 1 -20.36 -5.62 -29.12
C MET A 1 -19.88 -4.18 -29.18
N TYR A 2 -20.22 -3.36 -28.19
CA TYR A 2 -19.85 -1.94 -28.19
C TYR A 2 -18.74 -1.73 -27.17
N ASN A 3 -17.65 -1.12 -27.62
CA ASN A 3 -16.52 -0.74 -26.78
C ASN A 3 -16.68 0.75 -26.48
N PHE A 4 -16.71 1.13 -25.20
CA PHE A 4 -16.70 2.53 -24.81
C PHE A 4 -15.39 2.82 -24.09
N GLN A 5 -14.69 3.84 -24.58
CA GLN A 5 -13.52 4.42 -23.94
C GLN A 5 -13.90 5.86 -23.60
N VAL A 6 -13.78 6.25 -22.35
CA VAL A 6 -14.09 7.62 -21.91
C VAL A 6 -13.01 8.08 -20.94
N GLU A 7 -12.38 9.20 -21.27
CA GLU A 7 -11.54 9.96 -20.36
C GLU A 7 -12.39 10.97 -19.59
N ASP A 8 -12.17 11.00 -18.28
CA ASP A 8 -12.57 12.04 -17.33
C ASP A 8 -14.09 12.21 -17.04
N TYR A 9 -14.40 12.34 -15.74
CA TYR A 9 -15.71 12.47 -15.07
C TYR A 9 -16.55 11.20 -14.82
N HIS A 10 -16.51 10.75 -13.55
CA HIS A 10 -17.26 9.61 -13.03
C HIS A 10 -18.59 10.04 -12.38
N THR A 11 -19.73 9.85 -13.05
CA THR A 11 -20.95 9.36 -12.40
C THR A 11 -21.91 8.80 -13.46
N TYR A 12 -22.28 7.51 -13.36
CA TYR A 12 -23.34 6.91 -14.18
C TYR A 12 -24.53 6.54 -13.30
N TYR A 13 -25.74 6.74 -13.83
CA TYR A 13 -27.00 6.32 -13.22
C TYR A 13 -27.30 4.87 -13.65
N VAL A 14 -27.56 3.98 -12.69
CA VAL A 14 -27.93 2.58 -12.98
C VAL A 14 -29.43 2.41 -12.73
N GLY A 15 -30.18 1.97 -13.75
CA GLY A 15 -31.61 1.69 -13.68
C GLY A 15 -31.96 0.47 -12.82
N GLU A 16 -33.24 0.12 -12.78
CA GLU A 16 -33.90 -0.78 -11.79
C GLU A 16 -33.36 -2.23 -11.67
N ASN A 17 -32.35 -2.62 -12.44
CA ASN A 17 -31.70 -3.92 -12.31
C ASN A 17 -30.36 -3.77 -11.59
N SER A 18 -30.21 -4.43 -10.43
CA SER A 18 -28.98 -4.43 -9.65
C SER A 18 -27.83 -5.04 -10.46
N ILE A 19 -26.89 -4.21 -10.92
CA ILE A 19 -25.64 -4.68 -11.55
C ILE A 19 -24.60 -4.81 -10.45
N LEU A 20 -24.19 -6.04 -10.15
CA LEU A 20 -23.03 -6.29 -9.30
C LEU A 20 -21.76 -6.17 -10.17
N VAL A 21 -21.03 -5.09 -10.00
CA VAL A 21 -19.74 -4.89 -10.68
C VAL A 21 -18.65 -5.52 -9.82
N HIS A 22 -18.10 -6.65 -10.29
CA HIS A 22 -16.85 -7.18 -9.76
C HIS A 22 -15.71 -6.44 -10.44
N ASN A 23 -14.94 -5.69 -9.66
CA ASN A 23 -13.69 -5.13 -10.17
C ASN A 23 -12.69 -6.29 -10.26
N ASP A 24 -12.51 -6.82 -11.46
CA ASP A 24 -11.56 -7.89 -11.73
C ASP A 24 -10.15 -7.38 -11.38
N CYS A 25 -9.51 -8.04 -10.45
CA CYS A 25 -8.13 -7.77 -10.08
C CYS A 25 -7.25 -8.64 -10.99
N PRO A 26 -6.26 -8.09 -11.73
CA PRO A 26 -5.49 -8.88 -12.68
C PRO A 26 -4.75 -10.00 -11.95
N GLU A 27 -5.17 -11.23 -12.21
CA GLU A 27 -4.50 -12.44 -11.76
C GLU A 27 -3.07 -12.46 -12.33
N SER A 28 -2.08 -12.41 -11.44
CA SER A 28 -0.76 -12.97 -11.72
C SER A 28 -0.48 -14.04 -10.68
N GLY A 29 -0.71 -15.29 -11.09
CA GLY A 29 0.05 -16.44 -10.62
C GLY A 29 -0.34 -17.05 -9.27
N SER A 30 -1.27 -17.99 -9.34
CA SER A 30 -1.38 -19.19 -8.51
C SER A 30 -1.91 -19.09 -7.06
N ASN A 31 -3.11 -19.65 -6.94
CA ASN A 31 -3.72 -20.31 -5.78
C ASN A 31 -4.32 -19.42 -4.68
N ALA A 32 -5.64 -19.33 -4.76
CA ALA A 32 -6.51 -19.24 -3.59
C ALA A 32 -6.20 -20.36 -2.59
N GLN A 33 -5.44 -20.04 -1.54
CA GLN A 33 -5.59 -20.67 -0.24
C GLN A 33 -5.72 -19.55 0.79
N GLY A 34 -6.82 -19.60 1.56
CA GLY A 34 -7.24 -18.54 2.46
C GLY A 34 -6.18 -18.06 3.47
N ASN A 35 -6.53 -16.94 4.11
CA ASN A 35 -5.86 -16.30 5.25
C ASN A 35 -5.04 -15.03 4.93
N GLY A 36 -5.78 -13.95 4.65
CA GLY A 36 -5.64 -12.70 5.41
C GLY A 36 -4.70 -11.62 4.89
N VAL A 37 -3.56 -11.95 4.27
CA VAL A 37 -2.48 -10.97 4.03
C VAL A 37 -1.97 -10.96 2.58
N PRO A 38 -1.48 -9.84 2.02
CA PRO A 38 -1.00 -9.76 0.63
C PRO A 38 0.21 -10.65 0.29
N VAL A 39 1.24 -10.68 1.13
CA VAL A 39 2.49 -11.43 0.95
C VAL A 39 2.70 -12.32 2.16
N LYS A 40 2.16 -13.54 2.08
CA LYS A 40 2.13 -14.48 3.21
C LYS A 40 3.51 -14.99 3.60
N GLU A 41 4.29 -15.42 2.61
CA GLU A 41 5.63 -15.96 2.81
C GLU A 41 6.70 -14.90 2.57
N LYS A 42 7.80 -15.01 3.31
CA LYS A 42 8.95 -14.14 3.13
C LYS A 42 9.44 -14.18 1.68
N THR A 43 9.46 -13.02 1.03
CA THR A 43 9.83 -12.86 -0.38
C THR A 43 10.93 -11.83 -0.52
N THR A 44 11.99 -12.14 -1.28
CA THR A 44 13.01 -11.15 -1.62
C THR A 44 12.51 -10.28 -2.76
N ALA A 45 12.37 -8.99 -2.48
CA ALA A 45 11.91 -7.96 -3.40
C ALA A 45 12.98 -7.60 -4.45
N SER A 46 12.60 -6.91 -5.52
CA SER A 46 13.51 -6.49 -6.61
C SER A 46 14.61 -5.54 -6.13
N ASN A 47 14.38 -4.85 -5.01
CA ASN A 47 15.37 -4.01 -4.34
C ASN A 47 16.40 -4.80 -3.49
N GLY A 48 16.34 -6.14 -3.50
CA GLY A 48 17.25 -7.04 -2.80
C GLY A 48 16.96 -7.21 -1.31
N LEU A 49 15.84 -6.70 -0.80
CA LEU A 49 15.45 -6.79 0.61
C LEU A 49 14.32 -7.79 0.80
N ASP A 50 14.26 -8.39 1.97
CA ASP A 50 13.21 -9.34 2.30
C ASP A 50 11.94 -8.63 2.78
N TYR A 51 10.79 -9.07 2.27
CA TYR A 51 9.47 -8.54 2.60
C TYR A 51 8.51 -9.65 3.03
N GLN A 52 7.68 -9.37 4.03
CA GLN A 52 6.56 -10.22 4.42
C GLN A 52 5.45 -9.35 5.02
N SER A 53 4.20 -9.60 4.65
CA SER A 53 3.06 -8.89 5.22
C SER A 53 2.93 -9.16 6.71
N ASN A 54 2.52 -8.14 7.46
CA ASN A 54 2.32 -8.26 8.89
C ASN A 54 0.82 -8.44 9.18
N PRO A 55 0.40 -9.55 9.81
CA PRO A 55 -1.02 -9.82 10.12
C PRO A 55 -1.72 -8.65 10.84
N LYS A 56 -1.01 -7.84 11.62
CA LYS A 56 -1.60 -6.67 12.31
C LYS A 56 -2.19 -5.61 11.36
N HIS A 57 -1.78 -5.61 10.09
CA HIS A 57 -2.26 -4.71 9.05
C HIS A 57 -3.25 -5.36 8.09
N SER A 58 -3.87 -6.46 8.51
CA SER A 58 -4.74 -7.26 7.66
C SER A 58 -6.09 -7.51 8.33
N PRO A 59 -7.24 -7.22 7.68
CA PRO A 59 -8.55 -7.34 8.30
C PRO A 59 -8.81 -8.75 8.87
N GLY A 60 -9.29 -8.82 10.11
CA GLY A 60 -9.62 -10.08 10.78
C GLY A 60 -8.43 -10.91 11.25
N GLN A 61 -7.20 -10.42 11.10
CA GLN A 61 -5.99 -11.12 11.53
C GLN A 61 -5.56 -10.73 12.96
N PRO A 62 -4.76 -11.58 13.65
CA PRO A 62 -4.27 -11.29 14.99
C PRO A 62 -3.54 -9.94 15.07
N GLY A 63 -3.92 -9.12 16.05
CA GLY A 63 -3.32 -7.80 16.27
C GLY A 63 -3.85 -6.69 15.37
N ASN A 64 -4.77 -6.99 14.42
CA ASN A 64 -5.48 -5.95 13.68
C ASN A 64 -6.35 -5.13 14.64
N ARG A 65 -6.28 -3.81 14.49
CA ARG A 65 -7.11 -2.86 15.24
C ARG A 65 -7.98 -2.08 14.25
N PRO A 66 -9.21 -1.67 14.61
CA PRO A 66 -10.10 -0.92 13.72
C PRO A 66 -9.52 0.39 13.18
N ASN A 67 -8.57 0.98 13.91
CA ASN A 67 -7.88 2.20 13.51
C ASN A 67 -6.51 1.96 12.87
N ALA A 68 -6.06 0.70 12.75
CA ALA A 68 -4.85 0.39 12.01
C ALA A 68 -5.13 0.56 10.52
N GLY A 69 -4.14 1.08 9.80
CA GLY A 69 -4.18 1.02 8.35
C GLY A 69 -4.23 -0.43 7.86
N VAL A 70 -4.88 -0.63 6.72
CA VAL A 70 -4.95 -1.91 6.02
C VAL A 70 -3.87 -1.94 4.94
N GLU A 71 -3.05 -2.99 4.95
CA GLU A 71 -2.00 -3.20 3.96
C GLU A 71 -2.61 -3.32 2.55
N PRO A 72 -2.12 -2.54 1.57
CA PRO A 72 -2.62 -2.62 0.20
C PRO A 72 -2.18 -3.91 -0.49
N ARG A 73 -2.94 -4.39 -1.49
CA ARG A 73 -2.63 -5.65 -2.18
C ARG A 73 -1.32 -5.59 -2.99
N ASN A 74 -0.97 -4.42 -3.52
CA ASN A 74 0.28 -4.17 -4.24
C ASN A 74 1.43 -3.77 -3.29
N SER A 75 1.39 -4.16 -2.01
CA SER A 75 2.39 -3.73 -1.03
C SER A 75 3.81 -4.17 -1.38
N LEU A 76 3.99 -5.30 -2.06
CA LEU A 76 5.29 -5.75 -2.55
C LEU A 76 5.84 -4.82 -3.63
N ASP A 77 5.04 -4.44 -4.62
CA ASP A 77 5.45 -3.52 -5.69
C ASP A 77 5.76 -2.12 -5.15
N LEU A 78 4.99 -1.68 -4.15
CA LEU A 78 5.24 -0.44 -3.43
C LEU A 78 6.56 -0.52 -2.63
N PHE A 79 6.84 -1.67 -2.03
CA PHE A 79 8.08 -1.91 -1.31
C PHE A 79 9.29 -1.95 -2.24
N ASP A 80 9.18 -2.58 -3.40
CA ASP A 80 10.21 -2.62 -4.45
C ASP A 80 10.70 -1.22 -4.81
N LYS A 81 9.76 -0.28 -4.97
CA LYS A 81 10.01 1.11 -5.33
C LYS A 81 10.43 1.99 -4.14
N SER A 82 10.47 1.43 -2.92
CA SER A 82 10.68 2.22 -1.71
C SER A 82 12.13 2.68 -1.52
N VAL A 83 12.28 3.88 -0.97
CA VAL A 83 13.58 4.50 -0.68
C VAL A 83 13.83 4.52 0.83
N SER A 84 15.09 4.26 1.22
CA SER A 84 15.52 4.33 2.62
C SER A 84 15.58 5.76 3.13
N SER A 85 15.16 5.97 4.37
CA SER A 85 15.51 7.21 5.07
C SER A 85 16.90 7.11 5.70
N LYS A 86 17.73 8.14 5.50
CA LYS A 86 19.03 8.31 6.18
C LYS A 86 18.85 8.62 7.66
N SER A 87 17.81 9.37 8.02
CA SER A 87 17.54 9.76 9.41
C SER A 87 16.78 8.69 10.19
N LYS A 88 16.10 7.77 9.49
CA LYS A 88 15.36 6.64 10.07
C LYS A 88 15.74 5.35 9.34
N PRO A 89 16.88 4.72 9.67
CA PRO A 89 17.42 3.59 8.90
C PRO A 89 16.49 2.37 8.85
N ASN A 90 15.63 2.21 9.86
CA ASN A 90 14.64 1.11 9.91
C ASN A 90 13.33 1.46 9.19
N GLN A 91 13.27 2.56 8.44
CA GLN A 91 12.09 3.00 7.70
C GLN A 91 12.41 3.19 6.21
N ARG A 92 11.48 2.72 5.38
CA ARG A 92 11.45 3.03 3.95
C ARG A 92 10.11 3.64 3.59
N PHE A 93 10.10 4.41 2.52
CA PHE A 93 8.89 5.06 2.04
C PHE A 93 8.81 4.95 0.54
N THR A 94 7.59 4.90 0.03
CA THR A 94 7.32 5.07 -1.40
C THR A 94 6.17 6.05 -1.58
N PHE A 95 6.13 6.70 -2.73
CA PHE A 95 4.99 7.50 -3.13
C PHE A 95 4.22 6.75 -4.21
N ASP A 96 2.95 6.47 -3.94
CA ASP A 96 2.02 5.88 -4.88
C ASP A 96 1.31 7.01 -5.63
N THR A 97 1.63 7.12 -6.93
CA THR A 97 1.06 8.13 -7.82
C THR A 97 -0.39 7.85 -8.19
N GLU A 98 -0.83 6.59 -8.11
CA GLU A 98 -2.21 6.21 -8.48
C GLU A 98 -3.19 6.68 -7.41
N THR A 99 -2.82 6.51 -6.14
CA THR A 99 -3.66 6.90 -5.00
C THR A 99 -3.28 8.26 -4.41
N ASN A 100 -2.19 8.88 -4.89
CA ASN A 100 -1.60 10.09 -4.34
C ASN A 100 -1.29 9.95 -2.83
N THR A 101 -0.70 8.82 -2.44
CA THR A 101 -0.40 8.51 -1.03
C THR A 101 1.05 8.14 -0.80
N VAL A 102 1.54 8.38 0.42
CA VAL A 102 2.87 7.94 0.85
C VAL A 102 2.70 6.71 1.73
N HIS A 103 3.36 5.61 1.37
CA HIS A 103 3.40 4.39 2.16
C HIS A 103 4.71 4.31 2.96
N ARG A 104 4.64 3.72 4.15
CA ARG A 104 5.79 3.50 5.03
C ARG A 104 5.96 2.02 5.33
N PHE A 105 7.21 1.58 5.29
CA PHE A 105 7.64 0.22 5.63
C PHE A 105 8.61 0.25 6.81
N TYR A 106 8.57 -0.79 7.65
CA TYR A 106 9.51 -0.97 8.76
C TYR A 106 10.27 -2.28 8.64
N ASN A 107 11.53 -2.24 9.05
CA ASN A 107 12.31 -3.43 9.33
C ASN A 107 11.96 -3.98 10.71
N ASP A 108 11.80 -5.29 10.82
CA ASP A 108 11.47 -5.99 12.08
C ASP A 108 12.67 -6.20 13.01
N GLY A 109 13.88 -5.84 12.59
CA GLY A 109 15.14 -6.06 13.30
C GLY A 109 15.89 -7.33 12.87
N ASN A 110 15.24 -8.22 12.11
CA ASN A 110 15.81 -9.46 11.57
C ASN A 110 16.06 -9.39 10.06
N GLY A 111 15.95 -8.20 9.46
CA GLY A 111 16.13 -8.01 8.03
C GLY A 111 14.85 -8.14 7.21
N VAL A 112 13.70 -8.43 7.83
CA VAL A 112 12.41 -8.55 7.11
C VAL A 112 11.62 -7.25 7.22
N TRP A 113 11.17 -6.77 6.09
CA TRP A 113 10.38 -5.56 5.97
C TRP A 113 8.89 -5.86 5.89
N HIS A 114 8.07 -4.96 6.43
CA HIS A 114 6.62 -5.05 6.32
C HIS A 114 6.00 -3.65 6.20
N TRP A 115 4.82 -3.58 5.57
CA TRP A 115 4.05 -2.35 5.51
C TRP A 115 3.55 -1.93 6.89
N SER A 116 3.44 -0.61 7.13
CA SER A 116 3.15 -0.06 8.45
C SER A 116 2.26 1.18 8.49
N GLY A 117 1.67 1.52 7.36
CA GLY A 117 0.78 2.66 7.22
C GLY A 117 1.00 3.46 5.95
N SER A 118 -0.02 4.22 5.58
CA SER A 118 0.02 5.22 4.51
C SER A 118 -0.55 6.57 4.98
N THR A 119 -0.41 7.60 4.16
CA THR A 119 -1.32 8.74 4.22
C THR A 119 -2.73 8.31 3.82
N ASN A 120 -3.75 9.12 4.16
CA ASN A 120 -5.14 8.88 3.76
C ASN A 120 -5.74 7.51 4.18
N GLN A 121 -5.30 6.95 5.31
CA GLN A 121 -5.83 5.69 5.88
C GLN A 121 -6.80 5.91 7.05
N GLY A 122 -7.26 7.14 7.28
CA GLY A 122 -8.15 7.51 8.39
C GLY A 122 -7.40 7.96 9.65
N ALA A 123 -7.92 7.59 10.83
CA ALA A 123 -7.54 8.15 12.14
C ALA A 123 -6.06 8.06 12.51
N ASN A 124 -5.32 7.10 11.93
CA ASN A 124 -3.87 6.94 12.16
C ASN A 124 -3.04 7.23 10.91
N SER A 125 -3.55 8.07 10.01
CA SER A 125 -2.82 8.44 8.79
C SER A 125 -1.42 8.95 9.08
N LEU A 126 -0.48 8.49 8.27
CA LEU A 126 0.85 9.06 8.22
C LEU A 126 0.73 10.55 7.91
N THR A 127 1.40 11.39 8.68
CA THR A 127 1.44 12.83 8.45
C THR A 127 2.77 13.25 7.84
N GLY A 128 2.80 14.39 7.16
CA GLY A 128 4.04 14.90 6.57
C GLY A 128 5.18 15.11 7.57
N ILE A 129 4.91 15.28 8.86
CA ILE A 129 5.96 15.37 9.91
C ILE A 129 6.65 14.02 10.13
N GLN A 130 5.94 12.91 9.94
CA GLN A 130 6.49 11.57 10.16
C GLN A 130 7.38 11.11 9.00
N VAL A 131 7.20 11.68 7.80
CA VAL A 131 8.04 11.42 6.63
C VAL A 131 9.29 12.29 6.68
N PRO A 132 10.50 11.70 6.72
CA PRO A 132 11.74 12.46 6.81
C PRO A 132 12.01 13.37 5.59
N ASN A 133 12.62 14.53 5.81
CA ASN A 133 12.91 15.48 4.72
C ASN A 133 13.83 14.92 3.65
N ASP A 134 14.77 14.04 4.02
CA ASP A 134 15.64 13.33 3.07
C ASP A 134 14.82 12.45 2.12
N THR A 135 13.87 11.69 2.65
CA THR A 135 12.92 10.91 1.86
C THR A 135 12.05 11.80 0.98
N LYS A 136 11.52 12.91 1.51
CA LYS A 136 10.72 13.85 0.71
C LYS A 136 11.49 14.40 -0.47
N ASN A 137 12.77 14.72 -0.30
CA ASN A 137 13.61 15.20 -1.39
C ASN A 137 13.81 14.12 -2.46
N ILE A 138 14.03 12.86 -2.08
CA ILE A 138 14.22 11.75 -3.02
C ILE A 138 12.93 11.46 -3.81
N LEU A 139 11.79 11.49 -3.13
CA LEU A 139 10.47 11.23 -3.72
C LEU A 139 9.84 12.48 -4.35
N ASN A 140 10.54 13.62 -4.40
CA ASN A 140 10.05 14.91 -4.89
C ASN A 140 8.72 15.37 -4.24
N LEU A 141 8.55 15.10 -2.94
CA LEU A 141 7.35 15.46 -2.17
C LEU A 141 7.44 16.86 -1.57
N PRO A 142 6.29 17.57 -1.42
CA PRO A 142 6.25 18.86 -0.74
C PRO A 142 6.72 18.74 0.71
N LYS A 143 7.47 19.72 1.20
CA LYS A 143 7.99 19.68 2.59
C LYS A 143 6.93 20.04 3.64
N LYS A 144 5.88 20.76 3.25
CA LYS A 144 4.77 21.25 4.08
C LYS A 144 3.45 21.13 3.32
N GLY A 145 2.32 21.08 4.03
CA GLY A 145 0.98 21.29 3.45
C GLY A 145 0.38 20.10 2.71
N TRP A 146 0.49 18.90 3.27
CA TRP A 146 -0.13 17.66 2.79
C TRP A 146 -0.55 16.79 3.97
#